data_AF-A0A975EI32-F1
#
_entry.id   AF-A0A975EI32-F1
#
_cell.length_a   1.000
_cell.length_b   1.000
_cell.length_c   1.000
_cell.angle_alpha   90.00
_cell.angle_beta   90.00
_cell.angle_gamma   90.00
#
_symmetry.space_group_name_H-M   'P 1'
#
loop_
_entity.id
_entity.type
_entity.pdbx_description
1 polymer ?
#
loop_
_entity_poly.entity_id
_entity_poly.type
_entity_poly.pdbx_seq_one_letter_code
_entity_poly.pdbx_strand_id
1 'polypeptide(L)'
;MKSSAVPAACRPRLGTSLLATIIAAAASINSVSAQNFAGLGNLTDYLFVFTDGKTDANWQGATKGFIGDVAVSSTAKLRTSGSVPYSGKITTNAPTLGAWGGIVSSNSGQASASTGSGNNSLISGLRSDLTNAFSNINSLATTSGFANRSAASLNGLNFQNGTADTIVVNINQGFSVSSKINITGDANDTFIFRWDDDLNLTNGYNGQVKFQSGGGFVPLGGLTASNFIHVAGDINASGGGSNPSSPYPQGPREDNGTGALINGGSDFKGGGFFTGYWLTTGDPTKNFETSSLSNGIFVGGWYSSTTKFSMTSGTSGVHVVPEPSLPILGLLGTAVLLFRRRRI
;
A
#
# COMPACT_ATOMS: atom_id res chain seq x y z
N MET A 1 -37.46 -56.05 -67.43
CA MET A 1 -38.73 -56.38 -66.75
C MET A 1 -38.64 -55.93 -65.29
N LYS A 2 -39.64 -55.15 -64.82
CA LYS A 2 -40.09 -54.93 -63.42
C LYS A 2 -39.06 -54.33 -62.43
N SER A 3 -39.23 -53.07 -62.03
CA SER A 3 -40.07 -52.60 -60.89
C SER A 3 -39.46 -53.01 -59.55
N SER A 4 -38.75 -52.12 -58.85
CA SER A 4 -39.28 -51.13 -57.88
C SER A 4 -39.84 -51.76 -56.61
N ALA A 5 -39.20 -51.46 -55.47
CA ALA A 5 -39.82 -50.90 -54.26
C ALA A 5 -38.98 -51.21 -53.00
N VAL A 6 -38.48 -50.13 -52.38
CA VAL A 6 -38.12 -50.01 -50.95
C VAL A 6 -39.45 -49.70 -50.21
N PRO A 7 -39.70 -50.11 -48.94
CA PRO A 7 -39.43 -49.17 -47.83
C PRO A 7 -39.20 -49.75 -46.41
N ALA A 8 -38.50 -48.91 -45.61
CA ALA A 8 -38.75 -48.53 -44.20
C ALA A 8 -38.80 -49.61 -43.10
N ALA A 9 -38.42 -49.40 -41.85
CA ALA A 9 -37.74 -48.37 -41.07
C ALA A 9 -37.76 -48.91 -39.62
N CYS A 10 -36.75 -48.65 -38.79
CA CYS A 10 -36.96 -48.21 -37.40
C CYS A 10 -35.60 -47.92 -36.72
N ARG A 11 -35.48 -46.71 -36.17
CA ARG A 11 -34.41 -46.22 -35.27
C ARG A 11 -34.67 -46.70 -33.81
N PRO A 12 -33.98 -46.18 -32.78
CA PRO A 12 -32.56 -46.28 -32.44
C PRO A 12 -32.36 -46.71 -30.96
N ARG A 13 -31.12 -46.95 -30.51
CA ARG A 13 -30.76 -46.63 -29.12
C ARG A 13 -29.27 -46.32 -28.94
N LEU A 14 -29.06 -45.36 -28.05
CA LEU A 14 -27.84 -44.63 -27.74
C LEU A 14 -26.69 -45.53 -27.26
N GLY A 15 -25.48 -45.19 -27.69
CA GLY A 15 -24.22 -45.58 -27.06
C GLY A 15 -23.28 -44.38 -27.03
N THR A 16 -23.24 -43.72 -25.88
CA THR A 16 -22.34 -42.62 -25.51
C THR A 16 -20.88 -43.05 -25.54
N SER A 17 -20.07 -42.40 -26.37
CA SER A 17 -18.62 -42.23 -26.16
C SER A 17 -18.20 -40.91 -26.81
N LEU A 18 -18.37 -39.82 -26.05
CA LEU A 18 -17.91 -38.49 -26.43
C LEU A 18 -16.47 -38.34 -25.91
N LEU A 19 -15.52 -38.88 -26.66
CA LEU A 19 -14.10 -38.66 -26.41
C LEU A 19 -13.59 -37.55 -27.32
N ALA A 20 -13.05 -36.50 -26.67
CA ALA A 20 -11.93 -35.69 -27.13
C ALA A 20 -12.12 -34.81 -28.39
N THR A 21 -12.85 -33.70 -28.21
CA THR A 21 -12.50 -32.43 -28.86
C THR A 21 -12.63 -31.29 -27.85
N ILE A 22 -11.83 -31.31 -26.78
CA ILE A 22 -11.47 -30.06 -26.09
C ILE A 22 -10.28 -29.53 -26.88
N ILE A 23 -10.58 -28.82 -27.97
CA ILE A 23 -9.61 -27.93 -28.59
C ILE A 23 -9.16 -26.99 -27.48
N ALA A 24 -7.88 -27.07 -27.19
CA ALA A 24 -7.14 -26.13 -26.39
C ALA A 24 -7.37 -24.72 -26.96
N ALA A 25 -8.40 -24.04 -26.47
CA ALA A 25 -8.24 -22.66 -26.09
C ALA A 25 -7.28 -22.71 -24.89
N ALA A 26 -5.98 -22.86 -25.19
CA ALA A 26 -4.95 -22.22 -24.40
C ALA A 26 -5.31 -20.75 -24.47
N ALA A 27 -6.22 -20.35 -23.59
CA ALA A 27 -6.40 -18.98 -23.24
C ALA A 27 -5.00 -18.54 -22.83
N SER A 28 -4.33 -17.81 -23.71
CA SER A 28 -3.50 -16.71 -23.29
C SER A 28 -4.44 -15.79 -22.51
N ILE A 29 -4.77 -16.19 -21.28
CA ILE A 29 -5.04 -15.26 -20.22
C ILE A 29 -3.67 -14.62 -20.04
N ASN A 30 -3.37 -13.65 -20.91
CA ASN A 30 -2.66 -12.47 -20.45
C ASN A 30 -3.45 -12.11 -19.21
N SER A 31 -2.87 -12.44 -18.04
CA SER A 31 -3.34 -11.98 -16.76
C SER A 31 -3.63 -10.50 -16.97
N VAL A 32 -4.93 -10.16 -17.01
CA VAL A 32 -5.37 -8.78 -17.00
C VAL A 32 -4.64 -8.19 -15.82
N SER A 33 -3.74 -7.27 -16.13
CA SER A 33 -2.70 -6.80 -15.23
C SER A 33 -3.33 -6.52 -13.87
N ALA A 34 -2.75 -7.11 -12.81
CA ALA A 34 -2.81 -6.49 -11.50
C ALA A 34 -2.68 -4.98 -11.72
N GLN A 35 -3.61 -4.20 -11.17
CA GLN A 35 -3.64 -2.74 -11.35
C GLN A 35 -2.21 -2.24 -11.45
N ASN A 36 -1.86 -1.58 -12.56
CA ASN A 36 -0.56 -0.95 -12.71
C ASN A 36 -0.51 0.17 -11.66
N PHE A 37 -0.18 -0.20 -10.41
CA PHE A 37 -0.06 0.62 -9.22
C PHE A 37 1.14 1.55 -9.41
N ALA A 38 1.12 2.39 -10.43
CA ALA A 38 2.20 3.26 -10.86
C ALA A 38 3.62 2.62 -10.86
N GLY A 39 3.72 1.29 -11.04
CA GLY A 39 4.98 0.56 -10.94
C GLY A 39 5.55 0.39 -9.52
N LEU A 40 4.72 0.33 -8.48
CA LEU A 40 5.16 0.06 -7.09
C LEU A 40 5.84 -1.30 -6.92
N GLY A 41 5.66 -2.25 -7.85
CA GLY A 41 6.40 -3.52 -7.85
C GLY A 41 6.27 -4.27 -6.52
N ASN A 42 7.39 -4.72 -5.96
CA ASN A 42 7.40 -5.48 -4.71
C ASN A 42 7.29 -4.59 -3.46
N LEU A 43 7.18 -3.26 -3.61
CA LEU A 43 7.05 -2.35 -2.46
C LEU A 43 5.76 -2.62 -1.68
N THR A 44 4.67 -2.97 -2.38
CA THR A 44 3.34 -3.19 -1.79
C THR A 44 3.28 -4.34 -0.81
N ASP A 45 4.30 -5.21 -0.77
CA ASP A 45 4.42 -6.31 0.18
C ASP A 45 4.90 -5.86 1.57
N TYR A 46 5.35 -4.60 1.69
CA TYR A 46 5.96 -4.07 2.90
C TYR A 46 5.10 -2.96 3.51
N LEU A 47 5.08 -2.93 4.84
CA LEU A 47 4.70 -1.73 5.59
C LEU A 47 5.72 -0.63 5.33
N PHE A 48 7.01 -0.91 5.49
CA PHE A 48 8.07 0.09 5.29
C PHE A 48 9.21 -0.41 4.41
N VAL A 49 9.70 0.47 3.54
CA VAL A 49 10.92 0.25 2.76
C VAL A 49 11.81 1.49 2.89
N PHE A 50 12.98 1.34 3.50
CA PHE A 50 13.96 2.41 3.67
C PHE A 50 15.21 2.10 2.84
N THR A 51 15.35 2.77 1.70
CA THR A 51 16.45 2.52 0.73
C THR A 51 17.72 3.34 1.03
N ASP A 52 17.62 4.35 1.89
CA ASP A 52 18.73 5.09 2.51
C ASP A 52 18.48 5.21 4.04
N GLY A 53 18.76 6.34 4.68
CA GLY A 53 18.77 6.52 6.14
C GLY A 53 20.18 6.67 6.73
N LYS A 54 21.19 6.99 5.90
CA LYS A 54 22.61 7.11 6.31
C LYS A 54 22.87 8.12 7.42
N THR A 55 22.02 9.14 7.56
CA THR A 55 22.16 10.17 8.60
C THR A 55 21.59 9.67 9.93
N ASP A 56 20.32 9.22 9.94
CA ASP A 56 19.65 8.64 11.11
C ASP A 56 18.37 7.90 10.66
N ALA A 57 18.20 6.68 11.13
CA ALA A 57 17.03 5.85 10.88
C ALA A 57 16.44 5.46 12.23
N ASN A 58 15.64 6.37 12.79
CA ASN A 58 15.18 6.28 14.16
C ASN A 58 13.75 5.74 14.26
N TRP A 59 13.59 4.66 15.03
CA TRP A 59 12.32 4.01 15.32
C TRP A 59 12.14 3.87 16.83
N GLN A 60 11.35 4.75 17.44
CA GLN A 60 11.19 4.82 18.88
C GLN A 60 9.88 4.19 19.38
N GLY A 61 9.90 3.78 20.64
CA GLY A 61 8.76 3.31 21.41
C GLY A 61 7.77 4.41 21.79
N ALA A 62 6.88 4.08 22.74
CA ALA A 62 5.65 4.85 23.04
C ALA A 62 4.69 4.93 21.83
N THR A 63 4.75 3.91 20.97
CA THR A 63 3.86 3.65 19.83
C THR A 63 2.62 2.84 20.25
N LYS A 64 1.60 2.79 19.39
CA LYS A 64 0.49 1.84 19.50
C LYS A 64 0.82 0.47 18.90
N GLY A 65 1.89 0.40 18.13
CA GLY A 65 2.43 -0.80 17.51
C GLY A 65 2.46 -0.70 15.98
N PHE A 66 3.12 -1.67 15.38
CA PHE A 66 3.29 -1.78 13.93
C PHE A 66 3.03 -3.21 13.48
N ILE A 67 2.27 -3.39 12.41
CA ILE A 67 2.07 -4.69 11.77
C ILE A 67 2.38 -4.63 10.27
N GLY A 68 3.29 -5.48 9.83
CA GLY A 68 3.72 -5.64 8.44
C GLY A 68 5.24 -5.69 8.30
N ASP A 69 5.69 -6.09 7.12
CA ASP A 69 7.12 -6.31 6.86
C ASP A 69 7.87 -5.00 6.63
N VAL A 70 9.15 -4.99 7.04
CA VAL A 70 10.03 -3.83 6.91
C VAL A 70 11.30 -4.24 6.17
N ALA A 71 11.67 -3.51 5.13
CA ALA A 71 12.96 -3.62 4.47
C ALA A 71 13.81 -2.37 4.73
N VAL A 72 15.08 -2.54 5.08
CA VAL A 72 16.00 -1.42 5.32
C VAL A 72 17.39 -1.69 4.76
N SER A 73 17.92 -0.71 4.04
CA SER A 73 19.27 -0.73 3.47
C SER A 73 20.34 -0.78 4.56
N SER A 74 21.43 -1.49 4.27
CA SER A 74 22.62 -1.55 5.14
C SER A 74 23.30 -0.20 5.35
N THR A 75 22.97 0.80 4.55
CA THR A 75 23.46 2.18 4.71
C THR A 75 22.77 2.91 5.85
N ALA A 76 21.62 2.44 6.32
CA ALA A 76 20.84 3.12 7.34
C ALA A 76 21.51 3.09 8.72
N LYS A 77 21.51 4.23 9.41
CA LYS A 77 22.01 4.33 10.78
C LYS A 77 20.88 4.02 11.77
N LEU A 78 20.66 2.74 12.01
CA LEU A 78 19.55 2.23 12.80
C LEU A 78 19.65 2.65 14.27
N ARG A 79 18.64 3.39 14.74
CA ARG A 79 18.49 3.82 16.13
C ARG A 79 17.12 3.45 16.66
N THR A 80 17.06 3.08 17.93
CA THR A 80 15.80 2.83 18.63
C THR A 80 15.90 3.29 20.08
N SER A 81 14.75 3.44 20.73
CA SER A 81 14.64 3.70 22.17
C SER A 81 13.29 3.24 22.70
N GLY A 82 13.27 2.57 23.85
CA GLY A 82 12.04 2.03 24.44
C GLY A 82 11.54 0.74 23.76
N SER A 83 10.35 0.29 24.14
CA SER A 83 9.70 -0.88 23.55
C SER A 83 8.78 -0.48 22.39
N VAL A 84 8.86 -1.25 21.30
CA VAL A 84 8.06 -1.07 20.08
C VAL A 84 7.27 -2.36 19.87
N PRO A 85 5.95 -2.42 20.17
CA PRO A 85 5.12 -3.54 19.77
C PRO A 85 5.15 -3.71 18.25
N TYR A 86 5.53 -4.90 17.79
CA TYR A 86 5.78 -5.16 16.37
C TYR A 86 5.43 -6.60 16.01
N SER A 87 4.73 -6.77 14.88
CA SER A 87 4.49 -8.06 14.24
C SER A 87 4.88 -7.98 12.77
N GLY A 88 5.71 -8.91 12.30
CA GLY A 88 6.25 -8.92 10.95
C GLY A 88 7.74 -9.26 10.89
N LYS A 89 8.32 -9.11 9.70
CA LYS A 89 9.73 -9.39 9.43
C LYS A 89 10.51 -8.12 9.11
N ILE A 90 11.62 -7.89 9.82
CA ILE A 90 12.62 -6.88 9.45
C ILE A 90 13.70 -7.53 8.58
N THR A 91 13.86 -7.06 7.36
CA THR A 91 14.86 -7.53 6.40
C THR A 91 15.90 -6.45 6.13
N THR A 92 17.18 -6.80 6.21
CA THR A 92 18.29 -5.92 5.84
C THR A 92 19.43 -6.69 5.19
N ASN A 93 20.21 -6.02 4.35
CA ASN A 93 21.47 -6.55 3.83
C ASN A 93 22.69 -6.22 4.71
N ALA A 94 22.49 -5.55 5.86
CA ALA A 94 23.53 -5.40 6.89
C ALA A 94 23.73 -6.74 7.64
N PRO A 95 24.93 -7.00 8.23
CA PRO A 95 25.18 -8.23 8.98
C PRO A 95 24.29 -8.37 10.23
N THR A 96 23.86 -7.26 10.83
CA THR A 96 22.99 -7.23 12.02
C THR A 96 21.91 -6.16 11.89
N LEU A 97 20.88 -6.21 12.75
CA LEU A 97 19.88 -5.15 12.88
C LEU A 97 20.34 -3.96 13.74
N GLY A 98 21.59 -3.96 14.22
CA GLY A 98 22.08 -2.95 15.15
C GLY A 98 21.11 -2.71 16.31
N ALA A 99 20.74 -1.45 16.54
CA ALA A 99 19.82 -1.07 17.60
C ALA A 99 18.41 -1.69 17.42
N TRP A 100 17.95 -1.92 16.19
CA TRP A 100 16.62 -2.50 15.92
C TRP A 100 16.52 -3.98 16.29
N GLY A 101 17.63 -4.67 16.61
CA GLY A 101 17.58 -6.04 17.12
C GLY A 101 16.76 -6.17 18.41
N GLY A 102 16.73 -5.11 19.23
CA GLY A 102 15.89 -5.03 20.43
C GLY A 102 14.40 -5.19 20.11
N ILE A 103 13.92 -4.57 19.03
CA ILE A 103 12.51 -4.64 18.60
C ILE A 103 12.11 -6.09 18.35
N VAL A 104 12.92 -6.85 17.61
CA VAL A 104 12.62 -8.26 17.31
C VAL A 104 12.64 -9.10 18.58
N SER A 105 13.65 -8.92 19.43
CA SER A 105 13.77 -9.70 20.68
C SER A 105 12.63 -9.44 21.67
N SER A 106 12.10 -8.21 21.73
CA SER A 106 10.98 -7.85 22.61
C SER A 106 9.61 -8.34 22.11
N ASN A 107 9.54 -8.85 20.87
CA ASN A 107 8.31 -9.30 20.23
C ASN A 107 8.39 -10.78 19.79
N SER A 108 9.02 -11.60 20.64
CA SER A 108 9.16 -13.04 20.40
C SER A 108 7.81 -13.70 20.11
N GLY A 109 7.76 -14.51 19.04
CA GLY A 109 6.55 -15.21 18.59
C GLY A 109 5.73 -14.46 17.52
N GLN A 110 6.00 -13.17 17.28
CA GLN A 110 5.32 -12.39 16.23
C GLN A 110 6.27 -11.56 15.35
N ALA A 111 7.49 -11.28 15.83
CA ALA A 111 8.53 -10.61 15.06
C ALA A 111 9.65 -11.56 14.63
N SER A 112 10.21 -11.32 13.44
CA SER A 112 11.38 -12.05 12.93
C SER A 112 12.35 -11.12 12.19
N ALA A 113 13.55 -11.62 11.89
CA ALA A 113 14.58 -10.88 11.19
C ALA A 113 15.23 -11.71 10.07
N SER A 114 15.66 -11.04 9.01
CA SER A 114 16.60 -11.58 8.03
C SER A 114 17.71 -10.57 7.78
N THR A 115 18.95 -10.95 8.08
CA THR A 115 20.14 -10.09 7.97
C THR A 115 21.18 -10.73 7.05
N GLY A 116 22.13 -9.92 6.60
CA GLY A 116 23.31 -10.35 5.84
C GLY A 116 23.20 -10.15 4.33
N SER A 117 24.33 -10.35 3.65
CA SER A 117 24.52 -10.06 2.22
C SER A 117 23.62 -10.89 1.28
N GLY A 118 23.02 -11.99 1.76
CA GLY A 118 22.01 -12.75 1.02
C GLY A 118 20.79 -11.92 0.61
N ASN A 119 20.53 -10.80 1.31
CA ASN A 119 19.43 -9.89 1.01
C ASN A 119 19.81 -8.78 0.00
N ASN A 120 21.02 -8.77 -0.56
CA ASN A 120 21.48 -7.71 -1.49
C ASN A 120 20.56 -7.57 -2.70
N SER A 121 20.17 -8.68 -3.35
CA SER A 121 19.30 -8.64 -4.53
C SER A 121 17.91 -8.10 -4.20
N LEU A 122 17.35 -8.48 -3.05
CA LEU A 122 16.07 -7.98 -2.58
C LEU A 122 16.11 -6.47 -2.33
N ILE A 123 17.08 -5.99 -1.54
CA ILE A 123 17.22 -4.56 -1.21
C ILE A 123 17.51 -3.73 -2.47
N SER A 124 18.32 -4.25 -3.40
CA SER A 124 18.56 -3.59 -4.68
C SER A 124 17.29 -3.54 -5.54
N GLY A 125 16.53 -4.64 -5.59
CA GLY A 125 15.25 -4.70 -6.31
C GLY A 125 14.24 -3.68 -5.77
N LEU A 126 14.06 -3.62 -4.45
CA LEU A 126 13.17 -2.64 -3.81
C LEU A 126 13.62 -1.18 -4.07
N ARG A 127 14.94 -0.92 -4.14
CA ARG A 127 15.45 0.41 -4.52
C ARG A 127 15.13 0.74 -5.98
N SER A 128 15.27 -0.22 -6.88
CA SER A 128 14.89 -0.06 -8.28
C SER A 128 13.39 0.16 -8.43
N ASP A 129 12.56 -0.62 -7.72
CA ASP A 129 11.11 -0.45 -7.70
C ASP A 129 10.71 0.95 -7.22
N LEU A 130 11.32 1.46 -6.15
CA LEU A 130 11.07 2.82 -5.65
C LEU A 130 11.46 3.90 -6.67
N THR A 131 12.63 3.75 -7.31
CA THR A 131 13.10 4.70 -8.32
C THR A 131 12.19 4.70 -9.56
N ASN A 132 11.78 3.51 -9.99
CA ASN A 132 10.87 3.32 -11.12
C ASN A 132 9.49 3.90 -10.79
N ALA A 133 8.98 3.70 -9.57
CA ALA A 133 7.72 4.27 -9.14
C ALA A 133 7.72 5.80 -9.21
N PHE A 134 8.76 6.48 -8.71
CA PHE A 134 8.89 7.94 -8.86
C PHE A 134 8.89 8.36 -10.34
N SER A 135 9.70 7.70 -11.17
CA SER A 135 9.78 8.01 -12.61
C SER A 135 8.42 7.84 -13.30
N ASN A 136 7.74 6.72 -13.05
CA ASN A 136 6.42 6.42 -13.61
C ASN A 136 5.39 7.43 -13.14
N ILE A 137 5.30 7.68 -11.82
CA ILE A 137 4.37 8.64 -11.24
C ILE A 137 4.59 10.02 -11.85
N ASN A 138 5.83 10.50 -11.97
CA ASN A 138 6.11 11.83 -12.52
C ASN A 138 5.76 11.96 -14.00
N SER A 139 5.78 10.87 -14.76
CA SER A 139 5.43 10.87 -16.18
C SER A 139 3.93 10.90 -16.47
N LEU A 140 3.07 10.60 -15.50
CA LEU A 140 1.62 10.55 -15.74
C LEU A 140 1.07 11.96 -16.00
N ALA A 141 0.14 12.09 -16.94
CA ALA A 141 -0.62 13.32 -17.10
C ALA A 141 -1.53 13.54 -15.89
N THR A 142 -1.60 14.78 -15.39
CA THR A 142 -2.56 15.11 -14.34
C THR A 142 -3.98 15.05 -14.88
N THR A 143 -4.92 14.51 -14.10
CA THR A 143 -6.33 14.43 -14.50
C THR A 143 -6.90 15.83 -14.69
N SER A 144 -7.73 16.02 -15.73
CA SER A 144 -8.36 17.31 -16.02
C SER A 144 -9.08 17.87 -14.79
N GLY A 145 -8.82 19.14 -14.46
CA GLY A 145 -9.35 19.80 -13.25
C GLY A 145 -8.53 19.59 -11.96
N PHE A 146 -7.48 18.76 -11.98
CA PHE A 146 -6.67 18.41 -10.80
C PHE A 146 -5.20 18.86 -10.88
N ALA A 147 -4.87 19.77 -11.80
CA ALA A 147 -3.51 20.29 -12.01
C ALA A 147 -2.96 21.15 -10.84
N ASN A 148 -3.84 21.72 -10.01
CA ASN A 148 -3.50 22.57 -8.88
C ASN A 148 -4.65 22.53 -7.87
N ARG A 149 -4.47 21.77 -6.78
CA ARG A 149 -5.48 21.62 -5.72
C ARG A 149 -4.87 21.95 -4.37
N SER A 150 -5.70 22.45 -3.47
CA SER A 150 -5.40 22.38 -2.04
C SER A 150 -5.89 21.05 -1.48
N ALA A 151 -5.23 20.51 -0.45
CA ALA A 151 -5.66 19.26 0.18
C ALA A 151 -7.13 19.32 0.64
N ALA A 152 -7.54 20.44 1.27
CA ALA A 152 -8.92 20.63 1.74
C ALA A 152 -9.95 20.59 0.61
N SER A 153 -9.58 21.02 -0.61
CA SER A 153 -10.48 21.02 -1.77
C SER A 153 -10.81 19.63 -2.32
N LEU A 154 -10.19 18.58 -1.77
CA LEU A 154 -10.44 17.18 -2.15
C LEU A 154 -11.51 16.52 -1.28
N ASN A 155 -11.88 17.15 -0.15
CA ASN A 155 -12.85 16.57 0.77
C ASN A 155 -14.25 16.55 0.14
N GLY A 156 -14.89 15.39 0.17
CA GLY A 156 -16.23 15.16 -0.35
C GLY A 156 -16.28 14.86 -1.85
N LEU A 157 -15.14 14.68 -2.52
CA LEU A 157 -15.14 14.24 -3.91
C LEU A 157 -15.71 12.82 -4.04
N ASN A 158 -16.45 12.60 -5.12
CA ASN A 158 -17.08 11.31 -5.42
C ASN A 158 -16.81 10.92 -6.88
N PHE A 159 -16.19 9.76 -7.05
CA PHE A 159 -15.81 9.19 -8.34
C PHE A 159 -16.60 7.92 -8.68
N GLN A 160 -17.60 7.54 -7.88
CA GLN A 160 -18.42 6.36 -8.15
C GLN A 160 -19.19 6.51 -9.47
N ASN A 161 -18.77 5.73 -10.45
CA ASN A 161 -19.34 5.72 -11.80
C ASN A 161 -19.41 4.29 -12.39
N GLY A 162 -18.94 3.28 -11.66
CA GLY A 162 -18.90 1.87 -12.07
C GLY A 162 -17.72 1.52 -13.00
N THR A 163 -16.78 2.44 -13.20
CA THR A 163 -15.58 2.28 -14.04
C THR A 163 -14.34 2.32 -13.15
N ALA A 164 -13.27 1.64 -13.56
CA ALA A 164 -11.98 1.75 -12.89
C ALA A 164 -11.23 2.97 -13.44
N ASP A 165 -11.08 4.01 -12.63
CA ASP A 165 -10.39 5.24 -13.01
C ASP A 165 -9.01 5.38 -12.35
N THR A 166 -8.08 6.06 -13.04
CA THR A 166 -6.85 6.55 -12.42
C THR A 166 -6.89 8.07 -12.34
N ILE A 167 -6.95 8.58 -11.12
CA ILE A 167 -7.08 10.00 -10.81
C ILE A 167 -5.74 10.52 -10.30
N VAL A 168 -5.08 11.32 -11.13
CA VAL A 168 -3.80 11.96 -10.80
C VAL A 168 -4.06 13.39 -10.38
N VAL A 169 -3.59 13.76 -9.19
CA VAL A 169 -3.83 15.05 -8.55
C VAL A 169 -2.52 15.69 -8.14
N ASN A 170 -2.32 16.94 -8.56
CA ASN A 170 -1.22 17.76 -8.04
C ASN A 170 -1.76 18.64 -6.90
N ILE A 171 -1.13 18.51 -5.73
CA ILE A 171 -1.42 19.30 -4.54
C ILE A 171 -0.24 20.21 -4.27
N ASN A 172 -0.43 21.51 -4.42
CA ASN A 172 0.60 22.53 -4.19
C ASN A 172 0.25 23.49 -3.05
N GLN A 173 -0.88 23.27 -2.37
CA GLN A 173 -1.35 24.13 -1.28
C GLN A 173 -2.04 23.32 -0.18
N GLY A 174 -2.10 23.90 1.03
CA GLY A 174 -2.80 23.28 2.16
C GLY A 174 -2.11 22.04 2.72
N PHE A 175 -0.77 22.07 2.82
CA PHE A 175 0.02 20.91 3.22
C PHE A 175 -0.13 20.55 4.71
N SER A 176 -0.73 21.44 5.51
CA SER A 176 -1.16 21.13 6.88
C SER A 176 -2.61 20.66 6.88
N VAL A 177 -2.83 19.36 7.09
CA VAL A 177 -4.16 18.74 7.11
C VAL A 177 -4.51 18.36 8.55
N SER A 178 -5.51 19.05 9.10
CA SER A 178 -6.03 18.83 10.45
C SER A 178 -7.43 18.20 10.48
N SER A 179 -7.96 17.81 9.32
CA SER A 179 -9.32 17.29 9.17
C SER A 179 -9.34 16.14 8.17
N LYS A 180 -10.35 15.27 8.32
CA LYS A 180 -10.55 14.12 7.43
C LYS A 180 -10.87 14.62 6.02
N ILE A 181 -10.20 14.07 5.03
CA ILE A 181 -10.45 14.30 3.61
C ILE A 181 -11.15 13.04 3.10
N ASN A 182 -12.47 13.09 3.04
CA ASN A 182 -13.28 11.98 2.58
C ASN A 182 -13.25 11.93 1.06
N ILE A 183 -12.90 10.78 0.48
CA ILE A 183 -13.00 10.53 -0.96
C ILE A 183 -13.82 9.26 -1.16
N THR A 184 -14.84 9.36 -1.99
CA THR A 184 -15.69 8.22 -2.39
C THR A 184 -15.31 7.79 -3.80
N GLY A 185 -15.19 6.50 -4.04
CA GLY A 185 -14.90 5.94 -5.37
C GLY A 185 -15.29 4.47 -5.47
N ASP A 186 -15.06 3.91 -6.65
CA ASP A 186 -15.22 2.50 -6.94
C ASP A 186 -14.00 1.70 -6.46
N ALA A 187 -14.19 0.42 -6.15
CA ALA A 187 -13.12 -0.40 -5.55
C ALA A 187 -11.86 -0.52 -6.41
N ASN A 188 -12.00 -0.29 -7.72
CA ASN A 188 -10.92 -0.37 -8.69
C ASN A 188 -10.33 0.99 -9.07
N ASP A 189 -10.76 2.08 -8.43
CA ASP A 189 -10.14 3.38 -8.67
C ASP A 189 -8.75 3.44 -8.05
N THR A 190 -7.85 4.19 -8.67
CA THR A 190 -6.53 4.50 -8.14
C THR A 190 -6.34 6.01 -8.09
N PHE A 191 -5.93 6.53 -6.94
CA PHE A 191 -5.64 7.93 -6.73
C PHE A 191 -4.15 8.14 -6.52
N ILE A 192 -3.57 9.09 -7.26
CA ILE A 192 -2.16 9.43 -7.18
C ILE A 192 -2.05 10.90 -6.81
N PHE A 193 -1.58 11.19 -5.60
CA PHE A 193 -1.40 12.54 -5.08
C PHE A 193 0.06 12.94 -5.12
N ARG A 194 0.38 14.00 -5.85
CA ARG A 194 1.71 14.61 -5.89
C ARG A 194 1.72 15.85 -5.03
N TRP A 195 2.42 15.79 -3.91
CA TRP A 195 2.56 16.90 -2.99
C TRP A 195 3.82 17.66 -3.33
N ASP A 196 3.66 18.81 -3.97
CA ASP A 196 4.79 19.60 -4.45
C ASP A 196 4.40 21.08 -4.51
N ASP A 197 5.05 21.92 -3.71
CA ASP A 197 4.68 23.33 -3.58
C ASP A 197 4.98 24.17 -4.83
N ASP A 198 6.01 23.79 -5.61
CA ASP A 198 6.45 24.47 -6.82
C ASP A 198 6.04 23.75 -8.12
N LEU A 199 5.43 22.57 -8.01
CA LEU A 199 4.99 21.70 -9.11
C LEU A 199 6.13 21.27 -10.06
N ASN A 200 7.39 21.38 -9.63
CA ASN A 200 8.55 20.96 -10.40
C ASN A 200 9.06 19.59 -9.95
N LEU A 201 8.38 18.55 -10.42
CA LEU A 201 8.69 17.14 -10.11
C LEU A 201 10.12 16.67 -10.47
N THR A 202 10.89 17.47 -11.22
CA THR A 202 12.26 17.13 -11.63
C THR A 202 13.31 17.41 -10.55
N ASN A 203 13.00 18.29 -9.59
CA ASN A 203 13.92 18.65 -8.50
C ASN A 203 13.64 17.88 -7.19
N GLY A 204 12.72 16.91 -7.24
CA GLY A 204 12.16 16.26 -6.06
C GLY A 204 10.73 16.74 -5.83
N TYR A 205 10.32 16.75 -4.57
CA TYR A 205 9.02 17.25 -4.13
C TYR A 205 9.27 18.26 -3.02
N ASN A 206 8.83 19.49 -3.21
CA ASN A 206 9.04 20.57 -2.27
C ASN A 206 7.86 20.72 -1.31
N GLY A 207 8.15 21.34 -0.16
CA GLY A 207 7.20 21.56 0.90
C GLY A 207 7.07 20.39 1.89
N GLN A 208 6.60 20.71 3.10
CA GLN A 208 6.36 19.73 4.15
C GLN A 208 4.89 19.38 4.25
N VAL A 209 4.55 18.12 4.00
CA VAL A 209 3.20 17.58 4.23
C VAL A 209 3.05 17.20 5.68
N LYS A 210 2.12 17.86 6.38
CA LYS A 210 1.85 17.63 7.80
C LYS A 210 0.42 17.19 8.05
N PHE A 211 0.25 15.98 8.57
CA PHE A 211 -1.04 15.49 9.05
C PHE A 211 -1.13 15.56 10.58
N GLN A 212 -2.27 15.98 11.11
CA GLN A 212 -2.46 16.15 12.56
C GLN A 212 -3.93 16.10 12.95
N SER A 213 -4.21 16.00 14.26
CA SER A 213 -5.57 16.21 14.79
C SER A 213 -6.66 15.32 14.18
N GLY A 214 -6.33 14.08 13.80
CA GLY A 214 -7.22 13.14 13.11
C GLY A 214 -7.35 13.38 11.61
N GLY A 215 -6.52 14.28 11.05
CA GLY A 215 -6.45 14.57 9.63
C GLY A 215 -5.77 13.48 8.84
N GLY A 216 -6.25 13.27 7.62
CA GLY A 216 -5.81 12.22 6.70
C GLY A 216 -6.90 11.91 5.67
N PHE A 217 -6.55 11.13 4.67
CA PHE A 217 -7.49 10.69 3.64
C PHE A 217 -8.32 9.53 4.16
N VAL A 218 -9.65 9.61 4.00
CA VAL A 218 -10.58 8.58 4.45
C VAL A 218 -11.25 7.98 3.23
N PRO A 219 -10.92 6.72 2.87
CA PRO A 219 -11.60 6.01 1.79
C PRO A 219 -13.06 5.78 2.16
N LEU A 220 -13.95 6.07 1.21
CA LEU A 220 -15.38 5.77 1.26
C LEU A 220 -15.80 5.04 -0.03
N GLY A 221 -17.02 4.50 -0.03
CA GLY A 221 -17.53 3.73 -1.16
C GLY A 221 -16.87 2.35 -1.22
N GLY A 222 -16.32 1.99 -2.39
CA GLY A 222 -15.55 0.75 -2.57
C GLY A 222 -14.06 0.89 -2.22
N LEU A 223 -13.59 2.10 -1.91
CA LEU A 223 -12.18 2.37 -1.68
C LEU A 223 -11.69 1.77 -0.36
N THR A 224 -10.41 1.45 -0.35
CA THR A 224 -9.60 1.09 0.81
C THR A 224 -8.38 1.99 0.86
N ALA A 225 -7.54 1.87 1.89
CA ALA A 225 -6.28 2.59 1.93
C ALA A 225 -5.38 2.25 0.73
N SER A 226 -5.44 1.01 0.23
CA SER A 226 -4.60 0.58 -0.88
C SER A 226 -4.86 1.34 -2.18
N ASN A 227 -6.03 1.97 -2.35
CA ASN A 227 -6.37 2.74 -3.55
C ASN A 227 -5.63 4.10 -3.66
N PHE A 228 -4.89 4.52 -2.63
CA PHE A 228 -4.20 5.81 -2.60
C PHE A 228 -2.67 5.66 -2.68
N ILE A 229 -2.05 6.43 -3.55
CA ILE A 229 -0.60 6.58 -3.69
C ILE A 229 -0.26 8.06 -3.48
N HIS A 230 0.71 8.33 -2.62
CA HIS A 230 1.18 9.67 -2.29
C HIS A 230 2.68 9.77 -2.61
N VAL A 231 3.09 10.83 -3.29
CA VAL A 231 4.51 11.19 -3.43
C VAL A 231 4.75 12.57 -2.81
N ALA A 232 5.78 12.69 -1.97
CA ALA A 232 6.10 13.90 -1.24
C ALA A 232 7.61 14.01 -0.93
N GLY A 233 8.07 15.18 -0.52
CA GLY A 233 9.45 15.39 -0.08
C GLY A 233 9.56 15.12 1.41
N ASP A 234 9.21 16.14 2.19
CA ASP A 234 9.16 16.07 3.64
C ASP A 234 7.75 15.70 4.14
N ILE A 235 7.70 14.83 5.15
CA ILE A 235 6.47 14.50 5.88
C ILE A 235 6.63 14.73 7.38
N ASN A 236 5.55 15.17 8.02
CA ASN A 236 5.49 15.47 9.44
C ASN A 236 4.14 15.05 10.02
N ALA A 237 4.11 14.77 11.32
CA ALA A 237 2.86 14.52 12.02
C ALA A 237 2.88 15.07 13.44
N SER A 238 1.68 15.35 13.96
CA SER A 238 1.46 15.62 15.37
C SER A 238 0.13 15.05 15.87
N GLY A 239 -0.01 14.94 17.18
CA GLY A 239 -1.14 14.28 17.85
C GLY A 239 -2.48 15.03 17.80
N GLY A 240 -3.44 14.48 18.55
CA GLY A 240 -4.77 15.05 18.79
C GLY A 240 -5.86 14.50 17.85
N GLY A 241 -7.08 15.00 18.06
CA GLY A 241 -8.26 14.65 17.27
C GLY A 241 -8.77 13.23 17.49
N SER A 242 -9.54 12.73 16.52
CA SER A 242 -10.17 11.40 16.57
C SER A 242 -9.84 10.58 15.34
N ASN A 243 -9.79 9.26 15.50
CA ASN A 243 -9.59 8.34 14.39
C ASN A 243 -10.71 8.52 13.34
N PRO A 244 -10.44 8.25 12.05
CA PRO A 244 -11.49 7.91 11.11
C PRO A 244 -12.35 6.75 11.65
N SER A 245 -13.64 6.74 11.33
CA SER A 245 -14.57 5.72 11.82
C SER A 245 -14.32 4.36 11.16
N SER A 246 -14.69 3.28 11.86
CA SER A 246 -14.78 1.93 11.29
C SER A 246 -15.59 1.94 9.98
N PRO A 247 -15.22 1.16 8.94
CA PRO A 247 -14.26 0.05 8.91
C PRO A 247 -12.78 0.44 8.76
N TYR A 248 -12.44 1.73 8.85
CA TYR A 248 -11.05 2.18 8.83
C TYR A 248 -10.22 1.50 9.94
N PRO A 249 -8.95 1.11 9.69
CA PRO A 249 -8.10 0.50 10.71
C PRO A 249 -7.98 1.32 12.00
N GLN A 250 -8.34 0.69 13.12
CA GLN A 250 -8.38 1.36 14.44
C GLN A 250 -7.10 1.14 15.26
N GLY A 251 -6.20 0.27 14.81
CA GLY A 251 -4.95 -0.08 15.48
C GLY A 251 -4.07 -0.97 14.59
N PRO A 252 -2.88 -1.40 15.08
CA PRO A 252 -2.05 -2.38 14.41
C PRO A 252 -2.70 -3.77 14.55
N ARG A 253 -3.57 -4.07 13.60
CA ARG A 253 -4.41 -5.27 13.60
C ARG A 253 -4.11 -6.14 12.38
N GLU A 254 -4.26 -7.45 12.57
CA GLU A 254 -4.21 -8.44 11.49
C GLU A 254 -5.33 -8.20 10.45
N ASP A 255 -5.36 -8.98 9.36
CA ASP A 255 -6.40 -8.90 8.32
C ASP A 255 -6.64 -7.46 7.82
N ASN A 256 -5.59 -6.80 7.29
CA ASN A 256 -5.64 -5.44 6.74
C ASN A 256 -6.18 -4.39 7.73
N GLY A 257 -5.92 -4.56 9.02
CA GLY A 257 -6.34 -3.62 10.06
C GLY A 257 -7.73 -3.86 10.63
N THR A 258 -8.40 -4.95 10.23
CA THR A 258 -9.76 -5.30 10.68
C THR A 258 -9.79 -6.45 11.69
N GLY A 259 -8.69 -7.19 11.83
CA GLY A 259 -8.56 -8.36 12.68
C GLY A 259 -8.20 -8.06 14.15
N ALA A 260 -7.59 -9.07 14.78
CA ALA A 260 -7.10 -8.98 16.14
C ALA A 260 -5.94 -7.98 16.25
N LEU A 261 -5.81 -7.32 17.41
CA LEU A 261 -4.63 -6.53 17.73
C LEU A 261 -3.41 -7.45 17.86
N ILE A 262 -2.25 -6.98 17.38
CA ILE A 262 -0.98 -7.64 17.67
C ILE A 262 -0.69 -7.68 19.18
N ASN A 263 0.15 -8.60 19.61
CA ASN A 263 0.54 -8.67 21.02
C ASN A 263 1.31 -7.40 21.42
N GLY A 264 0.94 -6.82 22.57
CA GLY A 264 1.45 -5.52 23.04
C GLY A 264 0.91 -4.29 22.30
N GLY A 265 0.11 -4.49 21.24
CA GLY A 265 -0.51 -3.41 20.48
C GLY A 265 -1.71 -2.77 21.19
N SER A 266 -2.12 -1.60 20.74
CA SER A 266 -3.33 -0.92 21.22
C SER A 266 -3.99 -0.09 20.12
N ASP A 267 -5.24 0.32 20.35
CA ASP A 267 -5.93 1.19 19.40
C ASP A 267 -5.28 2.59 19.31
N PHE A 268 -5.36 3.16 18.12
CA PHE A 268 -4.98 4.54 17.84
C PHE A 268 -5.83 5.52 18.65
N LYS A 269 -5.25 6.67 19.02
CA LYS A 269 -5.90 7.70 19.85
C LYS A 269 -5.77 9.09 19.20
N GLY A 270 -6.10 9.18 17.92
CA GLY A 270 -5.83 10.36 17.10
C GLY A 270 -4.36 10.49 16.70
N GLY A 271 -4.06 11.46 15.84
CA GLY A 271 -2.77 11.62 15.18
C GLY A 271 -2.90 12.19 13.76
N GLY A 272 -1.83 12.12 12.98
CA GLY A 272 -1.86 12.36 11.53
C GLY A 272 -1.92 11.04 10.76
N PHE A 273 -2.95 10.83 9.96
CA PHE A 273 -3.19 9.56 9.25
C PHE A 273 -2.65 9.60 7.82
N PHE A 274 -1.51 8.95 7.60
CA PHE A 274 -0.93 8.69 6.29
C PHE A 274 -1.59 7.45 5.69
N THR A 275 -2.76 7.65 5.11
CA THR A 275 -3.52 6.61 4.40
C THR A 275 -2.92 6.36 3.02
N GLY A 276 -2.77 5.10 2.63
CA GLY A 276 -2.23 4.68 1.35
C GLY A 276 -0.73 4.41 1.35
N TYR A 277 -0.17 4.33 0.15
CA TYR A 277 1.26 4.11 -0.09
C TYR A 277 1.97 5.44 -0.24
N TRP A 278 2.83 5.78 0.73
CA TRP A 278 3.58 7.03 0.77
C TRP A 278 5.00 6.81 0.27
N LEU A 279 5.40 7.56 -0.76
CA LEU A 279 6.73 7.54 -1.34
C LEU A 279 7.40 8.88 -1.03
N THR A 280 8.52 8.86 -0.33
CA THR A 280 9.20 10.10 0.10
C THR A 280 10.64 10.19 -0.35
N THR A 281 11.00 11.34 -0.95
CA THR A 281 12.39 11.65 -1.32
C THR A 281 13.16 12.32 -0.19
N GLY A 282 12.46 12.98 0.74
CA GLY A 282 13.03 13.94 1.68
C GLY A 282 13.06 15.35 1.11
N ASP A 283 13.25 16.34 1.98
CA ASP A 283 13.32 17.75 1.61
C ASP A 283 14.58 18.03 0.76
N PRO A 284 14.45 18.38 -0.54
CA PRO A 284 15.60 18.63 -1.40
C PRO A 284 16.46 19.82 -0.91
N THR A 285 15.89 20.72 -0.10
CA THR A 285 16.58 21.88 0.48
C THR A 285 17.24 21.57 1.83
N LYS A 286 16.91 20.43 2.46
CA LYS A 286 17.48 19.99 3.74
C LYS A 286 18.12 18.62 3.65
N ASN A 287 19.00 18.43 2.66
CA ASN A 287 19.78 17.20 2.50
C ASN A 287 18.91 15.92 2.41
N PHE A 288 17.73 16.04 1.82
CA PHE A 288 16.77 14.93 1.66
C PHE A 288 16.38 14.27 2.99
N GLU A 289 16.27 15.08 4.06
CA GLU A 289 15.77 14.63 5.36
C GLU A 289 14.24 14.72 5.44
N THR A 290 13.60 13.87 6.25
CA THR A 290 12.25 14.16 6.75
C THR A 290 12.30 14.77 8.14
N SER A 291 11.23 15.47 8.49
CA SER A 291 10.93 15.91 9.83
C SER A 291 10.60 14.72 10.75
N SER A 292 10.61 15.00 12.05
CA SER A 292 10.23 14.01 13.06
C SER A 292 8.73 13.74 13.00
N LEU A 293 8.37 12.46 12.90
CA LEU A 293 7.00 12.00 12.94
C LEU A 293 6.62 11.71 14.39
N SER A 294 5.80 12.59 14.98
CA SER A 294 5.18 12.38 16.28
C SER A 294 3.70 12.08 16.06
N ASN A 295 3.20 10.95 16.57
CA ASN A 295 1.81 10.53 16.35
C ASN A 295 1.43 10.41 14.86
N GLY A 296 2.37 10.00 14.00
CA GLY A 296 2.09 9.63 12.61
C GLY A 296 1.50 8.22 12.54
N ILE A 297 0.39 8.04 11.84
CA ILE A 297 -0.29 6.74 11.74
C ILE A 297 -0.29 6.34 10.26
N PHE A 298 0.50 5.34 9.92
CA PHE A 298 0.56 4.80 8.57
C PHE A 298 -0.48 3.71 8.39
N VAL A 299 -1.34 3.85 7.40
CA VAL A 299 -2.36 2.86 7.04
C VAL A 299 -2.18 2.52 5.56
N GLY A 300 -1.45 1.46 5.27
CA GLY A 300 -0.89 1.21 3.94
C GLY A 300 0.61 0.95 4.03
N GLY A 301 1.43 1.79 3.39
CA GLY A 301 2.88 1.64 3.42
C GLY A 301 3.64 2.96 3.31
N TRP A 302 4.91 2.97 3.72
CA TRP A 302 5.81 4.11 3.54
C TRP A 302 7.17 3.66 3.02
N TYR A 303 7.50 4.16 1.83
CA TYR A 303 8.69 3.81 1.05
C TYR A 303 9.53 5.06 0.86
N SER A 304 10.79 5.01 1.25
CA SER A 304 11.60 6.21 1.38
C SER A 304 13.02 6.04 0.89
N SER A 305 13.52 7.08 0.24
CA SER A 305 14.93 7.30 -0.08
C SER A 305 15.57 8.40 0.76
N THR A 306 14.90 8.83 1.83
CA THR A 306 15.37 9.93 2.68
C THR A 306 16.67 9.58 3.38
N THR A 307 17.54 10.57 3.57
CA THR A 307 18.80 10.37 4.30
C THR A 307 18.58 10.25 5.80
N LYS A 308 17.43 10.76 6.28
CA LYS A 308 17.03 10.75 7.68
C LYS A 308 15.52 10.58 7.82
N PHE A 309 15.15 9.80 8.83
CA PHE A 309 13.79 9.78 9.35
C PHE A 309 13.79 9.51 10.85
N SER A 310 12.73 9.98 11.53
CA SER A 310 12.55 9.77 12.96
C SER A 310 11.09 9.54 13.30
N MET A 311 10.74 8.26 13.51
CA MET A 311 9.46 7.86 14.07
C MET A 311 9.54 7.93 15.60
N THR A 312 8.89 8.93 16.17
CA THR A 312 8.88 9.22 17.61
C THR A 312 7.54 8.82 18.25
N SER A 313 7.37 9.16 19.54
CA SER A 313 6.19 8.83 20.35
C SER A 313 4.86 8.98 19.60
N GLY A 314 4.00 7.98 19.75
CA GLY A 314 2.68 7.87 19.11
C GLY A 314 2.70 7.37 17.67
N THR A 315 3.84 7.39 16.98
CA THR A 315 3.89 6.94 15.57
C THR A 315 3.66 5.44 15.49
N SER A 316 2.77 4.99 14.61
CA SER A 316 2.25 3.62 14.55
C SER A 316 1.93 3.24 13.10
N GLY A 317 1.72 1.95 12.81
CA GLY A 317 1.49 1.50 11.44
C GLY A 317 0.70 0.21 11.30
N VAL A 318 -0.06 0.12 10.22
CA VAL A 318 -0.76 -1.09 9.79
C VAL A 318 -0.64 -1.23 8.29
N HIS A 319 -0.10 -2.36 7.86
CA HIS A 319 -0.02 -2.69 6.44
C HIS A 319 -1.41 -3.05 5.93
N VAL A 320 -1.79 -2.44 4.82
CA VAL A 320 -3.00 -2.76 4.06
C VAL A 320 -2.51 -3.23 2.71
N VAL A 321 -2.71 -4.52 2.40
CA VAL A 321 -2.32 -5.06 1.09
C VAL A 321 -3.26 -4.55 0.01
N PRO A 322 -2.80 -4.41 -1.25
CA PRO A 322 -3.69 -4.17 -2.37
C PRO A 322 -4.73 -5.29 -2.46
N GLU A 323 -5.99 -4.92 -2.65
CA GLU A 323 -7.01 -5.92 -2.96
C GLU A 323 -6.63 -6.62 -4.28
N PRO A 324 -6.63 -7.96 -4.33
CA PRO A 324 -6.37 -8.65 -5.57
C PRO A 324 -7.43 -8.22 -6.59
N SER A 325 -7.00 -7.75 -7.77
CA SER A 325 -7.93 -7.43 -8.85
C SER A 325 -8.77 -8.67 -9.12
N LEU A 326 -10.07 -8.63 -8.78
CA LEU A 326 -10.96 -9.72 -9.12
C LEU A 326 -10.94 -9.83 -10.65
N PRO A 327 -10.60 -10.99 -11.22
CA PRO A 327 -10.81 -11.16 -12.65
C PRO A 327 -12.28 -10.87 -12.90
N ILE A 328 -12.58 -10.02 -13.89
CA ILE A 328 -13.94 -9.85 -14.39
C ILE A 328 -14.35 -11.22 -14.92
N LEU A 329 -14.87 -12.09 -14.04
CA LEU A 329 -15.63 -13.25 -14.45
C LEU A 329 -16.91 -12.64 -15.01
N GLY A 330 -16.90 -12.43 -16.33
CA GLY A 330 -18.08 -12.03 -17.06
C GLY A 330 -19.21 -12.98 -16.68
N LEU A 331 -20.14 -12.46 -15.88
CA LEU A 331 -21.55 -12.82 -15.78
C LEU A 331 -21.94 -14.21 -16.32
N LEU A 332 -21.36 -15.28 -15.79
CA LEU A 332 -21.89 -16.64 -15.93
C LEU A 332 -21.77 -17.29 -14.56
N GLY A 333 -22.92 -17.37 -13.89
CA GLY A 333 -23.04 -17.82 -12.51
C GLY A 333 -22.39 -19.18 -12.30
N THR A 334 -21.43 -19.23 -11.38
CA THR A 334 -21.14 -20.44 -10.62
C THR A 334 -20.43 -20.01 -9.34
N ALA A 335 -21.08 -20.31 -8.21
CA ALA A 335 -20.57 -20.02 -6.88
C ALA A 335 -19.23 -20.72 -6.65
N VAL A 336 -18.15 -19.94 -6.55
CA VAL A 336 -16.86 -20.44 -6.05
C VAL A 336 -16.87 -20.26 -4.53
N LEU A 337 -17.08 -21.36 -3.80
CA LEU A 337 -16.83 -21.44 -2.36
C LEU A 337 -15.34 -21.17 -2.11
N LEU A 338 -15.02 -20.03 -1.53
CA LEU A 338 -13.70 -19.79 -0.93
C LEU A 338 -13.56 -20.65 0.34
N PHE A 339 -12.81 -21.75 0.27
CA PHE A 339 -12.30 -22.43 1.45
C PHE A 339 -11.16 -21.60 2.07
N ARG A 340 -11.49 -20.77 3.06
CA ARG A 340 -10.51 -20.12 3.95
C ARG A 340 -9.93 -21.22 4.86
N ARG A 341 -8.69 -21.65 4.60
CA ARG A 341 -7.95 -22.57 5.48
C ARG A 341 -7.77 -21.91 6.86
N ARG A 342 -8.51 -22.39 7.87
CA ARG A 342 -8.14 -22.24 9.28
C ARG A 342 -6.83 -23.01 9.50
N ARG A 343 -5.76 -22.33 9.88
CA ARG A 343 -4.64 -23.00 10.56
C ARG A 343 -5.09 -23.29 12.00
N ILE A 344 -4.94 -24.54 12.40
CA ILE A 344 -4.92 -24.98 13.80
C ILE A 344 -3.58 -24.53 14.39
#